data_AF-A0A7Z9G7H5-F1
#
_entry.id   AF-A0A7Z9G7H5-F1
#
_cell.length_a   1.000
_cell.length_b   1.000
_cell.length_c   1.000
_cell.angle_alpha   90.00
_cell.angle_beta   90.00
_cell.angle_gamma   90.00
#
_symmetry.space_group_name_H-M   'P 1'
#
loop_
_entity.id
_entity.type
_entity.pdbx_description
1 polymer ?
#
loop_
_entity_poly.entity_id
_entity_poly.type
_entity_poly.pdbx_seq_one_letter_code
_entity_poly.pdbx_strand_id
1 'polypeptide(L)'
;MCGGGGTEPQICGTIVGLTCDEGLWCDPDPGSCNVADGGGICVDMAACDKSNKPVCGCDGKTYPTDCVRQMAKIAKDYDGECDAGPTVCQINTDCGPQDGKGTTFCMKPDNMCDGAGTCAIKPEACITLFSPVCGCNGKDYSNGCVAHSAGMNIKSNGSCGITIPPKEQ
;
A
#
# COMPACT_ATOMS: atom_id res chain seq x y z
N MET A 1 6.83 -23.98 -33.75
CA MET A 1 6.79 -24.56 -32.40
C MET A 1 8.08 -24.18 -31.72
N CYS A 2 8.07 -23.17 -30.84
CA CYS A 2 9.22 -22.88 -29.99
C CYS A 2 8.96 -23.59 -28.66
N GLY A 3 9.64 -24.72 -28.47
CA GLY A 3 9.87 -25.27 -27.15
C GLY A 3 10.95 -24.45 -26.46
N GLY A 4 10.71 -24.10 -25.20
CA GLY A 4 11.68 -23.46 -24.33
C GLY A 4 11.54 -24.07 -22.95
N GLY A 5 12.39 -25.06 -22.64
CA GLY A 5 12.70 -25.36 -21.24
C GLY A 5 13.52 -24.18 -20.72
N GLY A 6 12.93 -23.37 -19.84
CA GLY A 6 13.56 -22.18 -19.28
C GLY A 6 13.52 -22.24 -17.77
N THR A 7 14.68 -22.29 -17.13
CA THR A 7 14.88 -22.07 -15.70
C THR A 7 14.82 -20.57 -15.34
N GLU A 8 14.12 -19.75 -16.13
CA GLU A 8 14.00 -18.31 -15.95
C GLU A 8 12.57 -17.95 -15.53
N PRO A 9 12.38 -17.00 -14.59
CA PRO A 9 11.04 -16.62 -14.13
C PRO A 9 10.24 -15.98 -15.28
N GLN A 10 9.06 -16.53 -15.56
CA GLN A 10 8.12 -15.96 -16.53
C GLN A 10 7.54 -14.64 -15.99
N ILE A 11 7.54 -13.58 -16.81
CA ILE A 11 6.92 -12.30 -16.48
C ILE A 11 5.42 -12.31 -16.77
N CYS A 12 4.67 -11.52 -16.02
CA CYS A 12 3.22 -11.38 -16.17
C CYS A 12 2.74 -9.95 -15.86
N GLY A 13 1.46 -9.69 -16.15
CA GLY A 13 0.84 -8.38 -16.00
C GLY A 13 1.27 -7.40 -17.09
N THR A 14 1.58 -6.17 -16.69
CA THR A 14 1.90 -5.02 -17.56
C THR A 14 0.73 -4.58 -18.46
N ILE A 15 0.88 -3.42 -19.11
CA ILE A 15 -0.08 -2.92 -20.10
C ILE A 15 -0.29 -3.86 -21.30
N VAL A 16 0.64 -4.79 -21.54
CA VAL A 16 0.55 -5.80 -22.60
C VAL A 16 -0.36 -6.96 -22.22
N GLY A 17 -0.67 -7.13 -20.92
CA GLY A 17 -1.58 -8.18 -20.43
C GLY A 17 -0.98 -9.58 -20.50
N LEU A 18 0.30 -9.74 -20.15
CA LEU A 18 0.97 -11.04 -20.13
C LEU A 18 0.39 -11.93 -19.03
N THR A 19 0.01 -13.15 -19.36
CA THR A 19 -0.59 -14.11 -18.41
C THR A 19 0.40 -15.19 -18.02
N CYS A 20 0.19 -15.79 -16.84
CA CYS A 20 0.95 -16.94 -16.38
C CYS A 20 0.48 -18.26 -17.02
N ASP A 21 1.37 -19.23 -17.11
CA ASP A 21 1.02 -20.60 -17.48
C ASP A 21 0.05 -21.23 -16.47
N GLU A 22 -0.61 -22.32 -16.87
CA GLU A 22 -1.66 -22.95 -16.06
C GLU A 22 -1.13 -23.41 -14.68
N GLY A 23 -1.83 -23.00 -13.62
CA GLY A 23 -1.46 -23.31 -12.24
C GLY A 23 -0.51 -22.31 -11.58
N LEU A 24 0.09 -21.39 -12.34
CA LEU A 24 0.93 -20.33 -11.81
C LEU A 24 0.11 -19.09 -11.43
N TRP A 25 0.58 -18.34 -10.44
CA TRP A 25 0.01 -17.05 -10.07
C TRP A 25 0.96 -15.92 -10.44
N CYS A 26 0.39 -14.81 -10.92
CA CYS A 26 1.16 -13.60 -11.19
C CYS A 26 1.39 -12.84 -9.87
N ASP A 27 2.58 -12.98 -9.31
CA ASP A 27 3.01 -12.27 -8.11
C ASP A 27 3.55 -10.88 -8.49
N PRO A 28 2.86 -9.78 -8.13
CA PRO A 28 3.29 -8.44 -8.53
C PRO A 28 4.63 -8.05 -7.92
N ASP A 29 5.33 -7.12 -8.58
CA ASP A 29 6.58 -6.56 -8.06
C ASP A 29 6.37 -5.98 -6.65
N PRO A 30 7.26 -6.28 -5.67
CA PRO A 30 7.13 -5.79 -4.31
C PRO A 30 6.92 -4.27 -4.24
N GLY A 31 6.02 -3.82 -3.36
CA GLY A 31 5.70 -2.41 -3.17
C GLY A 31 4.78 -1.82 -4.26
N SER A 32 4.35 -2.64 -5.23
CA SER A 32 3.40 -2.23 -6.27
C SER A 32 1.94 -2.44 -5.85
N CYS A 33 1.60 -2.07 -4.61
CA CYS A 33 0.25 -2.22 -4.09
C CYS A 33 -0.75 -1.36 -4.88
N ASN A 34 -1.84 -1.97 -5.36
CA ASN A 34 -2.93 -1.31 -6.10
C ASN A 34 -2.55 -0.70 -7.46
N VAL A 35 -1.51 -1.21 -8.12
CA VAL A 35 -1.14 -0.79 -9.49
C VAL A 35 -1.89 -1.64 -10.53
N ALA A 36 -2.81 -1.02 -11.28
CA ALA A 36 -3.66 -1.72 -12.24
C ALA A 36 -2.88 -2.40 -13.39
N ASP A 37 -1.83 -1.75 -13.90
CA ASP A 37 -0.96 -2.27 -14.97
C ASP A 37 0.39 -2.76 -14.40
N GLY A 38 0.39 -3.23 -13.15
CA GLY A 38 1.59 -3.70 -12.46
C GLY A 38 2.21 -4.89 -13.18
N GLY A 39 3.54 -4.89 -13.28
CA GLY A 39 4.31 -6.07 -13.68
C GLY A 39 4.48 -7.04 -12.52
N GLY A 40 4.84 -8.27 -12.84
CA GLY A 40 5.15 -9.28 -11.85
C GLY A 40 5.82 -10.51 -12.45
N ILE A 41 6.02 -11.50 -11.61
CA ILE A 41 6.62 -12.79 -11.95
C ILE A 41 5.62 -13.90 -11.67
N CYS A 42 5.55 -14.88 -12.58
CA CYS A 42 4.78 -16.09 -12.38
C CYS A 42 5.47 -17.00 -11.39
N VAL A 43 4.80 -17.27 -10.27
CA VAL A 43 5.30 -18.12 -9.20
C VAL A 43 4.47 -19.39 -9.09
N ASP A 44 5.17 -20.50 -8.82
CA ASP A 44 4.54 -21.76 -8.47
C ASP A 44 4.41 -21.84 -6.95
N MET A 45 3.17 -21.74 -6.46
CA MET A 45 2.86 -21.84 -5.03
C MET A 45 3.14 -23.25 -4.47
N ALA A 46 3.21 -24.29 -5.31
CA ALA A 46 3.60 -25.63 -4.89
C ALA A 46 5.12 -25.75 -4.66
N ALA A 47 5.92 -24.86 -5.25
CA ALA A 47 7.38 -24.85 -5.22
C ALA A 47 7.98 -23.60 -4.54
N CYS A 48 7.33 -23.10 -3.49
CA CYS A 48 7.76 -21.91 -2.73
C CYS A 48 8.83 -22.22 -1.64
N ASP A 49 9.62 -21.22 -1.25
CA ASP A 49 10.54 -21.30 -0.10
C ASP A 49 9.77 -21.19 1.23
N LYS A 50 9.95 -22.18 2.11
CA LYS A 50 9.31 -22.25 3.44
C LYS A 50 10.17 -21.66 4.56
N SER A 51 11.21 -20.91 4.21
CA SER A 51 12.04 -20.18 5.17
C SER A 51 11.18 -19.21 6.00
N ASN A 52 11.33 -19.24 7.33
CA ASN A 52 10.72 -18.30 8.28
C ASN A 52 11.35 -16.90 8.16
N LYS A 53 11.05 -16.23 7.04
CA LYS A 53 11.38 -14.84 6.77
C LYS A 53 10.07 -14.09 6.59
N PRO A 54 9.63 -13.32 7.60
CA PRO A 54 8.34 -12.65 7.52
C PRO A 54 8.33 -11.60 6.41
N VAL A 55 7.15 -11.39 5.82
CA VAL A 55 6.91 -10.37 4.80
C VAL A 55 5.63 -9.61 5.11
N CYS A 56 5.58 -8.35 4.69
CA CYS A 56 4.38 -7.53 4.78
C CYS A 56 3.62 -7.65 3.45
N GLY A 57 2.34 -8.04 3.52
CA GLY A 57 1.45 -8.06 2.36
C GLY A 57 0.87 -6.68 2.07
N CYS A 58 0.44 -6.46 0.83
CA CYS A 58 -0.33 -5.28 0.43
C CYS A 58 -1.71 -5.18 1.14
N ASP A 59 -2.11 -6.22 1.89
CA ASP A 59 -3.27 -6.24 2.78
C ASP A 59 -2.96 -5.74 4.21
N GLY A 60 -1.75 -5.21 4.42
CA GLY A 60 -1.26 -4.74 5.71
C GLY A 60 -1.05 -5.85 6.75
N LYS A 61 -1.05 -7.14 6.35
CA LYS A 61 -0.83 -8.26 7.26
C LYS A 61 0.58 -8.81 7.13
N THR A 62 1.16 -9.14 8.29
CA THR A 62 2.41 -9.89 8.38
C THR A 62 2.17 -11.35 8.07
N TYR A 63 2.89 -11.86 7.09
CA TYR A 63 2.93 -13.29 6.77
C TYR A 63 4.24 -13.88 7.31
N PRO A 64 4.21 -15.04 8.02
CA PRO A 64 5.41 -15.64 8.60
C PRO A 64 6.48 -16.05 7.57
N THR A 65 6.06 -16.29 6.32
CA THR A 65 6.91 -16.62 5.18
C THR A 65 6.32 -16.01 3.91
N ASP A 66 7.16 -15.75 2.90
CA ASP A 66 6.69 -15.32 1.59
C ASP A 66 5.78 -16.36 0.91
N CYS A 67 6.04 -17.65 1.14
CA CYS A 67 5.17 -18.72 0.63
C CYS A 67 3.72 -18.61 1.14
N VAL A 68 3.53 -18.37 2.44
CA VAL A 68 2.19 -18.27 3.02
C VAL A 68 1.43 -17.06 2.46
N ARG A 69 2.15 -15.95 2.19
CA ARG A 69 1.60 -14.79 1.48
C ARG A 69 1.17 -15.14 0.05
N GLN A 70 2.05 -15.80 -0.72
CA GLN A 70 1.75 -16.21 -2.11
C GLN A 70 0.54 -17.15 -2.19
N MET A 71 0.42 -18.11 -1.26
CA MET A 71 -0.75 -18.99 -1.17
C MET A 71 -2.05 -18.23 -0.87
N ALA A 72 -1.97 -17.12 -0.14
CA ALA A 72 -3.09 -16.21 0.08
C ALA A 72 -3.38 -15.30 -1.14
N LYS A 73 -2.53 -15.35 -2.19
CA LYS A 73 -2.57 -14.51 -3.39
C LYS A 73 -2.57 -13.01 -3.08
N ILE A 74 -1.86 -12.64 -2.03
CA ILE A 74 -1.67 -11.26 -1.61
C ILE A 74 -0.34 -10.77 -2.15
N ALA A 75 -0.30 -9.65 -2.86
CA ALA A 75 0.95 -9.06 -3.36
C ALA A 75 1.89 -8.67 -2.20
N LYS A 76 3.21 -8.80 -2.41
CA LYS A 76 4.19 -8.39 -1.39
C LYS A 76 4.30 -6.86 -1.39
N ASP A 77 4.30 -6.28 -0.20
CA ASP A 77 4.66 -4.89 -0.02
C ASP A 77 6.19 -4.80 0.18
N TYR A 78 6.70 -5.33 1.28
CA TYR A 78 8.13 -5.37 1.59
C TYR A 78 8.52 -6.59 2.43
N ASP A 79 9.82 -6.87 2.49
CA ASP A 79 10.36 -7.91 3.38
C ASP A 79 10.41 -7.41 4.84
N GLY A 80 10.05 -8.26 5.79
CA GLY A 80 9.88 -7.91 7.20
C GLY A 80 8.42 -7.99 7.65
N GLU A 81 8.18 -7.84 8.95
CA GLU A 81 6.81 -7.73 9.47
C GLU A 81 6.17 -6.39 9.05
N CYS A 82 4.85 -6.33 8.93
CA CYS A 82 4.18 -5.06 8.75
C CYS A 82 4.35 -4.18 10.00
N ASP A 83 5.02 -3.05 9.85
CA ASP A 83 5.23 -2.10 10.94
C ASP A 83 4.10 -1.07 11.02
N ALA A 84 3.06 -1.40 11.79
CA ALA A 84 2.05 -0.44 12.26
C ALA A 84 2.14 -0.19 13.78
N GLY A 85 3.36 -0.33 14.34
CA GLY A 85 3.62 -0.16 15.76
C GLY A 85 3.54 1.30 16.24
N PRO A 86 3.56 1.55 17.57
CA PRO A 86 3.59 2.89 18.16
C PRO A 86 4.96 3.57 18.00
N THR A 87 5.49 3.54 16.78
CA THR A 87 6.70 4.25 16.40
C THR A 87 6.31 5.70 16.16
N VAL A 88 6.85 6.60 16.97
CA VAL A 88 6.74 8.03 16.71
C VAL A 88 7.46 8.32 15.40
N CYS A 89 6.75 8.94 14.46
CA CYS A 89 7.26 9.27 13.13
C CYS A 89 7.17 10.77 12.88
N GLN A 90 7.97 11.27 11.95
CA GLN A 90 7.91 12.64 11.43
C GLN A 90 7.47 12.66 9.97
N ILE A 91 7.89 11.67 9.20
CA ILE A 91 7.62 11.53 7.77
C ILE A 91 7.24 10.09 7.43
N ASN A 92 6.60 9.89 6.26
CA ASN A 92 6.12 8.56 5.87
C ASN A 92 7.24 7.53 5.72
N THR A 93 8.47 7.93 5.40
CA THR A 93 9.63 7.03 5.29
C THR A 93 10.09 6.48 6.64
N ASP A 94 9.61 7.04 7.75
CA ASP A 94 9.80 6.47 9.09
C ASP A 94 8.87 5.25 9.31
N CYS A 95 7.88 5.05 8.44
CA CYS A 95 6.84 4.02 8.56
C CYS A 95 6.82 3.10 7.33
N GLY A 96 7.41 1.91 7.47
CA GLY A 96 7.48 0.92 6.41
C GLY A 96 8.63 1.19 5.42
N PRO A 97 8.48 0.86 4.12
CA PRO A 97 9.55 0.93 3.14
C PRO A 97 9.86 2.38 2.77
N GLN A 98 11.16 2.66 2.61
CA GLN A 98 11.73 4.00 2.42
C GLN A 98 11.32 4.68 1.10
N ASP A 99 10.59 3.99 0.22
CA ASP A 99 10.15 4.48 -1.09
C ASP A 99 8.75 5.15 -1.06
N GLY A 100 8.08 5.14 0.10
CA GLY A 100 6.76 5.75 0.28
C GLY A 100 5.60 4.98 -0.36
N LYS A 101 5.86 3.81 -0.96
CA LYS A 101 4.84 2.96 -1.59
C LYS A 101 4.20 1.94 -0.65
N GLY A 102 4.65 1.91 0.60
CA GLY A 102 4.14 1.00 1.62
C GLY A 102 2.65 1.15 1.93
N THR A 103 2.10 0.13 2.54
CA THR A 103 0.77 0.07 3.15
C THR A 103 0.66 0.89 4.43
N THR A 104 1.76 1.48 4.91
CA THR A 104 1.81 2.29 6.13
C THR A 104 2.14 3.75 5.82
N PHE A 105 1.73 4.65 6.72
CA PHE A 105 2.07 6.06 6.65
C PHE A 105 2.19 6.66 8.04
N CYS A 106 2.83 7.83 8.12
CA CYS A 106 2.91 8.58 9.37
C CYS A 106 1.60 9.33 9.60
N MET A 107 0.72 8.74 10.40
CA MET A 107 -0.55 9.36 10.76
C MET A 107 -0.32 10.42 11.82
N LYS A 108 -0.65 11.66 11.48
CA LYS A 108 -0.55 12.84 12.34
C LYS A 108 -1.94 13.30 12.77
N PRO A 109 -2.07 13.96 13.93
CA PRO A 109 -3.30 14.63 14.30
C PRO A 109 -3.73 15.66 13.25
N ASP A 110 -5.04 15.84 13.09
CA ASP A 110 -5.59 16.84 12.18
C ASP A 110 -5.06 18.25 12.49
N ASN A 111 -4.80 19.02 11.44
CA ASN A 111 -4.22 20.36 11.49
C ASN A 111 -2.76 20.41 11.98
N MET A 112 -2.06 19.28 12.11
CA MET A 112 -0.65 19.21 12.52
C MET A 112 0.27 18.66 11.41
N CYS A 113 0.33 19.35 10.27
CA CYS A 113 1.12 18.89 9.12
C CYS A 113 2.61 18.67 9.42
N ASP A 114 3.19 19.52 10.26
CA ASP A 114 4.60 19.46 10.66
C ASP A 114 4.80 18.76 12.01
N GLY A 115 3.73 18.19 12.57
CA GLY A 115 3.77 17.49 13.85
C GLY A 115 4.36 16.09 13.76
N ALA A 116 4.67 15.55 14.94
CA ALA A 116 4.92 14.12 15.10
C ALA A 116 3.62 13.32 14.91
N GLY A 117 3.76 12.11 14.40
CA GLY A 117 2.67 11.16 14.25
C GLY A 117 3.03 9.78 14.80
N THR A 118 2.18 8.82 14.51
CA THR A 118 2.42 7.39 14.73
C THR A 118 2.24 6.63 13.43
N CYS A 119 3.06 5.59 13.22
CA CYS A 119 2.87 4.74 12.06
C CYS A 119 1.52 4.03 12.11
N ALA A 120 0.77 4.14 11.02
CA ALA A 120 -0.55 3.53 10.88
C ALA A 120 -0.69 2.91 9.48
N ILE A 121 -1.53 1.88 9.37
CA ILE A 121 -1.88 1.28 8.08
C ILE A 121 -2.80 2.24 7.32
N LYS A 122 -2.53 2.42 6.03
CA LYS A 122 -3.37 3.15 5.09
C LYS A 122 -4.69 2.38 4.90
N PRO A 123 -5.85 3.03 4.98
CA PRO A 123 -7.12 2.38 4.65
C PRO A 123 -7.13 1.86 3.20
N GLU A 124 -7.42 0.57 3.02
CA GLU A 124 -7.59 -0.04 1.68
C GLU A 124 -8.93 0.32 1.04
N ALA A 125 -9.96 0.48 1.87
CA ALA A 125 -11.32 0.75 1.43
C ALA A 125 -11.89 1.94 2.19
N CYS A 126 -12.46 2.87 1.44
CA CYS A 126 -13.12 4.05 1.97
C CYS A 126 -14.59 4.07 1.57
N ILE A 127 -15.44 4.45 2.51
CA ILE A 127 -16.84 4.74 2.21
C ILE A 127 -16.94 5.93 1.24
N THR A 128 -17.98 5.96 0.42
CA THR A 128 -18.24 7.04 -0.56
C THR A 128 -18.87 8.29 0.08
N LEU A 129 -18.78 8.43 1.41
CA LEU A 129 -19.29 9.60 2.12
C LEU A 129 -18.53 10.84 1.66
N PHE A 130 -19.25 11.85 1.19
CA PHE A 130 -18.65 13.12 0.79
C PHE A 130 -18.57 14.06 2.00
N SER A 131 -17.35 14.25 2.52
CA SER A 131 -17.02 15.13 3.64
C SER A 131 -15.63 15.72 3.39
N PRO A 132 -15.51 16.72 2.51
CA PRO A 132 -14.24 17.13 1.93
C PRO A 132 -13.24 17.63 2.98
N VAL A 133 -11.96 17.37 2.72
CA VAL A 133 -10.84 17.81 3.57
C VAL A 133 -9.69 18.34 2.71
N CYS A 134 -8.94 19.29 3.26
CA CYS A 134 -7.72 19.80 2.67
C CYS A 134 -6.54 19.01 3.24
N GLY A 135 -5.76 18.35 2.39
CA GLY A 135 -4.56 17.65 2.80
C GLY A 135 -3.39 18.59 3.08
N CYS A 136 -2.40 18.10 3.83
CA CYS A 136 -1.15 18.82 4.07
C CYS A 136 -0.34 19.11 2.79
N ASN A 137 -0.60 18.38 1.71
CA ASN A 137 -0.05 18.65 0.38
C ASN A 137 -0.82 19.74 -0.40
N GLY A 138 -1.83 20.38 0.20
CA GLY A 138 -2.64 21.40 -0.45
C GLY A 138 -3.65 20.87 -1.46
N LYS A 139 -3.92 19.56 -1.48
CA LYS A 139 -4.91 18.92 -2.36
C LYS A 139 -6.20 18.62 -1.60
N ASP A 140 -7.32 18.73 -2.30
CA ASP A 140 -8.63 18.29 -1.80
C ASP A 140 -8.80 16.78 -1.88
N TYR A 141 -9.41 16.22 -0.84
CA TYR A 141 -9.86 14.84 -0.79
C TYR A 141 -11.36 14.79 -0.50
N SER A 142 -12.05 13.81 -1.08
CA SER A 142 -13.50 13.63 -0.93
C SER A 142 -13.92 13.33 0.51
N ASN A 143 -13.05 12.67 1.28
CA ASN A 143 -13.15 12.52 2.72
C ASN A 143 -11.78 12.20 3.35
N GLY A 144 -11.73 12.18 4.69
CA GLY A 144 -10.51 11.88 5.44
C GLY A 144 -9.96 10.48 5.20
N CYS A 145 -10.82 9.48 4.97
CA CYS A 145 -10.35 8.14 4.63
C CYS A 145 -9.56 8.15 3.31
N VAL A 146 -10.09 8.82 2.27
CA VAL A 146 -9.43 8.93 0.96
C VAL A 146 -8.12 9.75 1.06
N ALA A 147 -8.03 10.70 2.00
CA ALA A 147 -6.76 11.36 2.31
C ALA A 147 -5.75 10.38 2.91
N HIS A 148 -6.14 9.62 3.94
CA HIS A 148 -5.26 8.67 4.61
C HIS A 148 -4.88 7.47 3.74
N SER A 149 -5.77 7.00 2.84
CA SER A 149 -5.45 5.93 1.89
C SER A 149 -4.37 6.37 0.89
N ALA A 150 -4.30 7.67 0.59
CA ALA A 150 -3.22 8.29 -0.16
C ALA A 150 -1.96 8.58 0.69
N GLY A 151 -1.94 8.18 1.97
CA GLY A 151 -0.86 8.48 2.91
C GLY A 151 -0.75 9.95 3.31
N MET A 152 -1.85 10.70 3.23
CA MET A 152 -1.90 12.15 3.46
C MET A 152 -2.62 12.48 4.77
N ASN A 153 -2.05 13.46 5.49
CA ASN A 153 -2.63 14.02 6.71
C ASN A 153 -3.51 15.21 6.39
N ILE A 154 -4.48 15.48 7.27
CA ILE A 154 -5.49 16.52 7.07
C ILE A 154 -4.97 17.84 7.64
N LYS A 155 -4.95 18.87 6.81
CA LYS A 155 -4.62 20.25 7.19
C LYS A 155 -5.82 20.98 7.76
N SER A 156 -7.01 20.76 7.20
CA SER A 156 -8.26 21.37 7.66
C SER A 156 -9.48 20.63 7.10
N ASN A 157 -10.61 20.75 7.79
CA ASN A 157 -11.91 20.36 7.26
C ASN A 157 -12.35 21.30 6.13
N GLY A 158 -13.06 20.75 5.15
CA GLY A 158 -13.43 21.44 3.91
C GLY A 158 -12.31 21.44 2.87
N SER A 159 -12.63 21.87 1.65
CA SER A 159 -11.66 22.05 0.58
C SER A 159 -10.61 23.12 0.91
N CYS A 160 -9.42 22.97 0.34
CA CYS A 160 -8.35 23.93 0.40
C CYS A 160 -8.81 25.30 -0.12
N GLY A 161 -8.44 26.36 0.60
CA GLY A 161 -8.79 27.73 0.23
C GLY A 161 -10.22 28.16 0.56
N ILE A 162 -11.08 27.25 1.07
CA ILE A 162 -12.36 27.64 1.65
C ILE A 162 -12.17 27.90 3.14
N THR A 163 -12.21 29.16 3.55
CA THR A 163 -12.40 29.48 4.97
C THR A 163 -13.86 29.20 5.31
N ILE A 164 -14.15 28.11 6.02
CA ILE A 164 -15.48 27.90 6.58
C ILE A 164 -15.67 28.99 7.65
N PRO A 165 -16.63 29.92 7.50
CA PRO A 165 -16.94 30.86 8.57
C PRO A 165 -17.37 30.07 9.82
N PRO A 166 -17.02 30.52 11.03
CA PRO A 166 -17.42 29.82 12.24
C PRO A 166 -18.93 29.61 12.23
N LYS A 167 -19.38 28.39 12.57
CA LYS A 167 -20.82 28.13 12.77
C LYS A 167 -21.31 29.10 13.85
N GLU A 168 -22.18 30.04 13.48
CA GLU A 168 -23.00 30.74 14.47
C GLU A 168 -23.81 29.68 15.21
N GLN A 169 -23.59 29.57 16.52
CA GLN A 169 -24.40 28.79 17.46
C GLN A 169 -25.57 29.63 17.95
#